data_AF-A0A060WDI6-F1
#
_entry.id   AF-A0A060WDI6-F1
#
_cell.length_a   1.000
_cell.length_b   1.000
_cell.length_c   1.000
_cell.angle_alpha   90.00
_cell.angle_beta   90.00
_cell.angle_gamma   90.00
#
_symmetry.space_group_name_H-M   'P 1'
#
loop_
_entity.id
_entity.type
_entity.pdbx_description
1 polymer ?
#
loop_
_entity_poly.entity_id
_entity_poly.type
_entity_poly.pdbx_seq_one_letter_code
_entity_poly.pdbx_strand_id
1 'polypeptide(L)'
;MEAKTQVPDSPYKAKLQRLVKDLVKQLQGQDSGQWANTRVSGLDRTLGEISRILEKQNNADQVAFQVGGGLSALEQILLVVTAASTPTAVPRIPIKSLCAAVNIYFLACSRCHLNCSYVLFSNKVASLMDLLLHQLTLFVPDEDKSIFGRSVNKQVFEGLTTGLLQTSATILSFILPYVPECGRGDAPRILSPDTKTKTSPMEPFNTRAHDLISYVVNMGLIDKLYGCFLSVQGPVDESPKMSTFLHQATALLHAMCKLCFAVTGRSPSIFDNKRADPTGLTALLQSTDLVGVVHTLYCILLHSSSLPEPAAQSPQEPYAPGVIQVALTGLRFLNSFALLDLSAFQTVLGAEGLSLAFRHIVSSLLWYCSQLSSEELLQEVIICVGYFTVNHPDNQVIVQSGRQPSVLQKLCQLPFQYFSHPRLIKVLFPSLISACYNNPQNKVILQQEMSCVLLATFIQDCASSENHPDNRTQQAGR
;
A
#
# COMPACT_ATOMS: atom_id res chain seq x y z
N MET A 1 -20.13 26.26 -8.53
CA MET A 1 -19.52 27.05 -9.61
C MET A 1 -18.32 26.25 -10.08
N GLU A 2 -18.47 25.52 -11.19
CA GLU A 2 -17.46 24.59 -11.71
C GLU A 2 -16.23 25.38 -12.16
N ALA A 3 -15.12 25.23 -11.42
CA ALA A 3 -13.82 25.59 -11.95
C ALA A 3 -13.54 24.64 -13.11
N LYS A 4 -13.69 25.13 -14.35
CA LYS A 4 -13.26 24.42 -15.56
C LYS A 4 -11.76 24.22 -15.46
N THR A 5 -11.33 23.08 -14.92
CA THR A 5 -9.97 22.60 -15.08
C THR A 5 -9.74 22.49 -16.58
N GLN A 6 -8.94 23.38 -17.16
CA GLN A 6 -8.59 23.36 -18.58
C GLN A 6 -7.72 22.14 -18.84
N VAL A 7 -8.37 21.00 -19.10
CA VAL A 7 -7.69 19.83 -19.65
C VAL A 7 -7.40 20.14 -21.11
N PRO A 8 -6.14 20.03 -21.58
CA PRO A 8 -5.82 20.21 -22.99
C PRO A 8 -6.65 19.26 -23.87
N ASP A 9 -7.00 19.70 -25.08
CA ASP A 9 -7.88 18.92 -25.95
C ASP A 9 -7.19 17.63 -26.42
N SER A 10 -7.88 16.50 -26.32
CA SER A 10 -7.32 15.18 -26.65
C SER A 10 -7.19 15.01 -28.17
N PRO A 11 -6.01 14.61 -28.70
CA PRO A 11 -5.83 14.29 -30.11
C PRO A 11 -6.65 13.06 -30.53
N TYR A 12 -7.01 12.18 -29.60
CA TYR A 12 -7.77 10.96 -29.87
C TYR A 12 -9.25 11.05 -29.49
N LYS A 13 -9.76 12.22 -29.09
CA LYS A 13 -11.13 12.41 -28.60
C LYS A 13 -12.21 11.76 -29.46
N ALA A 14 -12.24 12.06 -30.76
CA ALA A 14 -13.24 11.50 -31.67
C ALA A 14 -13.10 9.98 -31.84
N LYS A 15 -11.86 9.47 -31.86
CA LYS A 15 -11.58 8.04 -31.95
C LYS A 15 -12.04 7.32 -30.68
N LEU A 16 -11.72 7.86 -29.50
CA LEU A 16 -12.13 7.31 -28.21
C LEU A 16 -13.66 7.28 -28.07
N GLN A 17 -14.35 8.36 -28.47
CA GLN A 17 -15.82 8.37 -28.47
C GLN A 17 -16.43 7.29 -29.37
N ARG A 18 -15.84 7.04 -30.54
CA ARG A 18 -16.27 5.94 -31.42
C ARG A 18 -16.01 4.58 -30.78
N LEU A 19 -14.83 4.36 -30.22
CA LEU A 19 -14.48 3.10 -29.56
C LEU A 19 -15.37 2.81 -28.35
N VAL A 20 -15.74 3.84 -27.57
CA VAL A 20 -16.70 3.67 -26.46
C VAL A 20 -18.10 3.29 -26.97
N LYS A 21 -18.57 3.91 -28.06
CA LYS A 21 -19.84 3.49 -28.70
C LYS A 21 -19.77 2.03 -29.18
N ASP A 22 -18.63 1.62 -29.71
CA ASP A 22 -18.42 0.24 -30.14
C ASP A 22 -18.46 -0.74 -28.95
N LEU A 23 -17.86 -0.38 -27.79
CA LEU A 23 -17.98 -1.17 -26.55
C LEU A 23 -19.44 -1.33 -26.11
N VAL A 24 -20.19 -0.22 -26.07
CA VAL A 24 -21.61 -0.23 -25.68
C VAL A 24 -22.44 -1.07 -26.64
N LYS A 25 -22.14 -1.03 -27.94
CA LYS A 25 -22.82 -1.84 -28.95
C LYS A 25 -22.60 -3.33 -28.74
N GLN A 26 -21.41 -3.77 -28.32
CA GLN A 26 -21.16 -5.19 -28.02
C GLN A 26 -22.01 -5.69 -26.84
N LEU A 27 -22.36 -4.80 -25.89
CA LEU A 27 -23.16 -5.13 -24.71
C LEU A 27 -24.67 -5.27 -24.98
N GLN A 28 -25.20 -4.68 -26.06
CA GLN A 28 -26.65 -4.62 -26.35
C GLN A 28 -27.27 -5.94 -26.87
N GLY A 29 -26.58 -7.08 -26.71
CA GLY A 29 -27.07 -8.40 -27.12
C GLY A 29 -27.84 -9.14 -26.02
N GLN A 30 -29.05 -9.64 -26.33
CA GLN A 30 -29.94 -10.37 -25.41
C GLN A 30 -29.57 -11.85 -25.19
N ASP A 31 -28.41 -12.32 -25.63
CA ASP A 31 -28.07 -13.74 -25.48
C ASP A 31 -27.78 -14.11 -24.02
N SER A 32 -28.60 -15.01 -23.46
CA SER A 32 -28.48 -15.50 -22.09
C SER A 32 -27.30 -16.46 -21.85
N GLY A 33 -26.56 -16.83 -22.90
CA GLY A 33 -25.41 -17.72 -22.84
C GLY A 33 -24.06 -17.02 -23.05
N GLN A 34 -23.00 -17.84 -23.15
CA GLN A 34 -21.66 -17.37 -23.51
C GLN A 34 -21.69 -16.58 -24.82
N TRP A 35 -20.87 -15.53 -24.86
CA TRP A 35 -20.75 -14.74 -26.08
C TRP A 35 -20.15 -15.56 -27.22
N ALA A 36 -20.74 -15.41 -28.41
CA ALA A 36 -20.18 -15.97 -29.62
C ALA A 36 -18.75 -15.44 -29.84
N ASN A 37 -17.84 -16.30 -30.33
CA ASN A 37 -16.43 -15.96 -30.56
C ASN A 37 -16.22 -14.70 -31.41
N THR A 38 -17.12 -14.43 -32.36
CA THR A 38 -17.08 -13.23 -33.19
C THR A 38 -17.30 -11.94 -32.38
N ARG A 39 -18.19 -11.98 -31.38
CA ARG A 39 -18.43 -10.86 -30.46
C ARG A 39 -17.29 -10.67 -29.47
N VAL A 40 -16.75 -11.76 -28.93
CA VAL A 40 -15.55 -11.72 -28.08
C VAL A 40 -14.37 -11.11 -28.84
N SER A 41 -14.13 -11.54 -30.08
CA SER A 41 -13.07 -10.98 -30.92
C SER A 41 -13.28 -9.50 -31.24
N GLY A 42 -14.52 -9.08 -31.50
CA GLY A 42 -14.88 -7.67 -31.66
C GLY A 42 -14.59 -6.84 -30.41
N LEU A 43 -14.98 -7.34 -29.23
CA LEU A 43 -14.68 -6.73 -27.95
C LEU A 43 -13.17 -6.61 -27.72
N ASP A 44 -12.41 -7.70 -27.87
CA ASP A 44 -10.97 -7.73 -27.65
C ASP A 44 -10.22 -6.75 -28.57
N ARG A 45 -10.68 -6.61 -29.81
CA ARG A 45 -10.14 -5.62 -30.75
C ARG A 45 -10.37 -4.21 -30.23
N THR A 46 -11.60 -3.87 -29.83
CA THR A 46 -11.92 -2.54 -29.30
C THR A 46 -11.14 -2.24 -28.02
N LEU A 47 -11.08 -3.19 -27.08
CA LEU A 47 -10.28 -3.08 -25.85
C LEU A 47 -8.80 -2.84 -26.17
N GLY A 48 -8.23 -3.63 -27.09
CA GLY A 48 -6.83 -3.47 -27.51
C GLY A 48 -6.53 -2.11 -28.14
N GLU A 49 -7.44 -1.56 -28.93
CA GLU A 49 -7.28 -0.20 -29.50
C GLU A 49 -7.33 0.89 -28.44
N ILE A 50 -8.20 0.76 -27.43
CA ILE A 50 -8.28 1.71 -26.30
C ILE A 50 -7.02 1.61 -25.44
N SER A 51 -6.57 0.39 -25.11
CA SER A 51 -5.36 0.15 -24.31
C SER A 51 -4.15 0.88 -24.90
N ARG A 52 -3.90 0.74 -26.20
CA ARG A 52 -2.78 1.40 -26.89
C ARG A 52 -2.83 2.94 -26.83
N ILE A 53 -4.01 3.53 -26.75
CA ILE A 53 -4.16 4.98 -26.60
C ILE A 53 -3.84 5.38 -25.16
N LEU A 54 -4.42 4.69 -24.16
CA LEU A 54 -4.27 5.03 -22.75
C LEU A 54 -2.92 4.63 -22.15
N GLU A 55 -2.20 3.66 -22.73
CA GLU A 55 -0.82 3.27 -22.38
C GLU A 55 0.16 4.45 -22.45
N LYS A 56 -0.15 5.47 -23.26
CA LYS A 56 0.64 6.70 -23.36
C LYS A 56 0.55 7.59 -22.11
N GLN A 57 -0.36 7.28 -21.18
CA GLN A 57 -0.58 8.03 -19.93
C GLN A 57 -0.79 9.55 -20.15
N ASN A 58 -1.48 9.90 -21.22
CA ASN A 58 -1.86 11.28 -21.49
C ASN A 58 -3.19 11.61 -20.79
N ASN A 59 -3.15 12.55 -19.84
CA ASN A 59 -4.33 13.00 -19.09
C ASN A 59 -5.48 13.47 -19.98
N ALA A 60 -5.20 14.11 -21.13
CA ALA A 60 -6.24 14.54 -22.07
C ALA A 60 -7.01 13.35 -22.65
N ASP A 61 -6.29 12.31 -23.08
CA ASP A 61 -6.89 11.10 -23.65
C ASP A 61 -7.66 10.29 -22.60
N GLN A 62 -7.11 10.19 -21.38
CA GLN A 62 -7.79 9.56 -20.24
C GLN A 62 -9.09 10.27 -19.88
N VAL A 63 -9.09 11.61 -19.83
CA VAL A 63 -10.30 12.40 -19.57
C VAL A 63 -11.28 12.32 -20.75
N ALA A 64 -10.81 12.34 -22.00
CA ALA A 64 -11.68 12.18 -23.16
C ALA A 64 -12.37 10.80 -23.18
N PHE A 65 -11.67 9.74 -22.77
CA PHE A 65 -12.25 8.41 -22.59
C PHE A 65 -13.31 8.40 -21.47
N GLN A 66 -13.03 9.05 -20.33
CA GLN A 66 -13.98 9.19 -19.23
C GLN A 66 -15.24 9.97 -19.64
N VAL A 67 -15.09 11.15 -20.24
CA VAL A 67 -16.21 11.99 -20.73
C VAL A 67 -17.03 11.27 -21.81
N GLY A 68 -16.38 10.43 -22.62
CA GLY A 68 -17.06 9.59 -23.61
C GLY A 68 -17.94 8.49 -23.01
N GLY A 69 -17.93 8.28 -21.69
CA GLY A 69 -18.65 7.21 -21.00
C GLY A 69 -17.86 5.90 -20.89
N GLY A 70 -16.55 5.92 -21.16
CA GLY A 70 -15.71 4.74 -21.22
C GLY A 70 -15.67 3.95 -19.92
N LEU A 71 -15.52 4.62 -18.77
CA LEU A 71 -15.49 3.96 -17.46
C LEU A 71 -16.81 3.24 -17.15
N SER A 72 -17.95 3.85 -17.49
CA SER A 72 -19.27 3.22 -17.32
C SER A 72 -19.42 2.00 -18.23
N ALA A 73 -18.93 2.06 -19.48
CA ALA A 73 -18.96 0.91 -20.39
C ALA A 73 -18.10 -0.26 -19.86
N LEU A 74 -16.93 0.02 -19.29
CA LEU A 74 -16.09 -0.99 -18.65
C LEU A 74 -16.78 -1.61 -17.44
N GLU A 75 -17.43 -0.84 -16.57
CA GLU A 75 -18.20 -1.37 -15.45
C GLU A 75 -19.29 -2.34 -15.89
N GLN A 76 -20.02 -2.03 -16.97
CA GLN A 76 -21.04 -2.94 -17.50
C GLN A 76 -20.45 -4.25 -18.03
N ILE A 77 -19.25 -4.21 -18.61
CA ILE A 77 -18.51 -5.42 -19.00
C ILE A 77 -18.11 -6.24 -17.77
N LEU A 78 -17.62 -5.58 -16.72
CA LEU A 78 -17.13 -6.24 -15.50
C LEU A 78 -18.26 -6.81 -14.63
N LEU A 79 -19.42 -6.16 -14.59
CA LEU A 79 -20.60 -6.61 -13.85
C LEU A 79 -21.11 -7.98 -14.31
N VAL A 80 -20.75 -8.43 -15.51
CA VAL A 80 -21.08 -9.79 -15.97
C VAL A 80 -20.56 -10.88 -15.03
N VAL A 81 -19.49 -10.59 -14.29
CA VAL A 81 -18.88 -11.51 -13.33
C VAL A 81 -19.81 -11.83 -12.16
N THR A 82 -20.70 -10.92 -11.78
CA THR A 82 -21.62 -11.13 -10.63
C THR A 82 -22.70 -12.17 -10.91
N ALA A 83 -22.87 -12.60 -12.17
CA ALA A 83 -23.76 -13.69 -12.53
C ALA A 83 -23.19 -15.08 -12.16
N ALA A 84 -21.89 -15.19 -11.90
CA ALA A 84 -21.27 -16.43 -11.46
C ALA A 84 -21.46 -16.61 -9.95
N SER A 85 -22.04 -17.75 -9.54
CA SER A 85 -22.21 -18.09 -8.11
C SER A 85 -21.26 -19.19 -7.63
N THR A 86 -20.49 -19.81 -8.54
CA THR A 86 -19.52 -20.85 -8.21
C THR A 86 -18.19 -20.62 -8.93
N PRO A 87 -17.05 -21.08 -8.39
CA PRO A 87 -15.75 -21.01 -9.04
C PRO A 87 -15.66 -21.71 -10.39
N THR A 88 -16.52 -22.70 -10.62
CA THR A 88 -16.54 -23.52 -11.84
C THR A 88 -17.50 -22.99 -12.91
N ALA A 89 -18.28 -21.95 -12.60
CA ALA A 89 -19.22 -21.36 -13.55
C ALA A 89 -18.45 -20.74 -14.73
N VAL A 90 -18.83 -21.10 -15.96
CA VAL A 90 -18.16 -20.54 -17.14
C VAL A 90 -18.69 -19.14 -17.38
N PRO A 91 -17.84 -18.10 -17.35
CA PRO A 91 -18.31 -16.73 -17.45
C PRO A 91 -18.81 -16.44 -18.87
N ARG A 92 -19.81 -15.56 -18.96
CA ARG A 92 -20.39 -15.12 -20.25
C ARG A 92 -19.37 -14.41 -21.14
N ILE A 93 -18.43 -13.69 -20.53
CA ILE A 93 -17.27 -13.06 -21.18
C ILE A 93 -16.01 -13.79 -20.69
N PRO A 94 -15.06 -14.16 -21.58
CA PRO A 94 -13.83 -14.81 -21.16
C PRO A 94 -13.01 -13.97 -20.17
N ILE A 95 -12.39 -14.62 -19.19
CA ILE A 95 -11.56 -13.99 -18.15
C ILE A 95 -10.49 -13.08 -18.77
N LYS A 96 -9.88 -13.49 -19.89
CA LYS A 96 -8.88 -12.68 -20.60
C LYS A 96 -9.41 -11.30 -21.02
N SER A 97 -10.63 -11.24 -21.55
CA SER A 97 -11.27 -9.99 -21.96
C SER A 97 -11.65 -9.14 -20.75
N LEU A 98 -12.07 -9.77 -19.64
CA LEU A 98 -12.34 -9.09 -18.38
C LEU A 98 -11.06 -8.47 -17.78
N CYS A 99 -9.94 -9.21 -17.78
CA CYS A 99 -8.63 -8.68 -17.38
C CYS A 99 -8.21 -7.48 -18.24
N ALA A 100 -8.46 -7.53 -19.56
CA ALA A 100 -8.18 -6.40 -20.44
C ALA A 100 -9.06 -5.18 -20.10
N ALA A 101 -10.34 -5.39 -19.79
CA ALA A 101 -11.25 -4.33 -19.36
C ALA A 101 -10.80 -3.67 -18.04
N VAL A 102 -10.42 -4.47 -17.02
CA VAL A 102 -9.86 -3.94 -15.76
C VAL A 102 -8.55 -3.18 -16.01
N ASN A 103 -7.65 -3.70 -16.85
CA ASN A 103 -6.40 -3.02 -17.17
C ASN A 103 -6.64 -1.65 -17.84
N ILE A 104 -7.64 -1.54 -18.73
CA ILE A 104 -8.01 -0.26 -19.33
C ILE A 104 -8.58 0.70 -18.27
N TYR A 105 -9.35 0.19 -17.31
CA TYR A 105 -9.83 0.99 -16.17
C TYR A 105 -8.64 1.54 -15.36
N PHE A 106 -7.67 0.67 -15.04
CA PHE A 106 -6.42 1.07 -14.40
C PHE A 106 -5.68 2.13 -15.21
N LEU A 107 -5.48 1.92 -16.52
CA LEU A 107 -4.81 2.88 -17.40
C LEU A 107 -5.56 4.21 -17.49
N ALA A 108 -6.89 4.21 -17.42
CA ALA A 108 -7.69 5.43 -17.40
C ALA A 108 -7.49 6.23 -16.11
N CYS A 109 -7.19 5.59 -14.99
CA CYS A 109 -7.02 6.24 -13.69
C CYS A 109 -5.54 6.49 -13.32
N SER A 110 -4.61 5.71 -13.87
CA SER A 110 -3.20 5.77 -13.54
C SER A 110 -2.62 7.15 -13.80
N ARG A 111 -2.06 7.77 -12.75
CA ARG A 111 -1.49 9.14 -12.76
C ARG A 111 -2.46 10.23 -13.22
N CYS A 112 -3.77 9.97 -13.19
CA CYS A 112 -4.81 10.90 -13.63
C CYS A 112 -5.73 11.30 -12.46
N HIS A 113 -5.33 12.33 -11.70
CA HIS A 113 -6.09 12.81 -10.54
C HIS A 113 -7.55 13.16 -10.88
N LEU A 114 -7.81 13.70 -12.08
CA LEU A 114 -9.15 14.06 -12.54
C LEU A 114 -10.07 12.83 -12.66
N ASN A 115 -9.56 11.75 -13.27
CA ASN A 115 -10.33 10.51 -13.40
C ASN A 115 -10.50 9.82 -12.05
N CYS A 116 -9.47 9.77 -11.20
CA CYS A 116 -9.59 9.22 -9.85
C CYS A 116 -10.63 9.98 -9.01
N SER A 117 -10.62 11.32 -9.06
CA SER A 117 -11.63 12.16 -8.41
C SER A 117 -13.03 11.88 -8.96
N TYR A 118 -13.17 11.81 -10.28
CA TYR A 118 -14.44 11.45 -10.92
C TYR A 118 -14.96 10.09 -10.44
N VAL A 119 -14.10 9.07 -10.37
CA VAL A 119 -14.46 7.71 -9.92
C VAL A 119 -14.93 7.70 -8.45
N LEU A 120 -14.30 8.49 -7.58
CA LEU A 120 -14.72 8.65 -6.18
C LEU A 120 -16.09 9.33 -6.07
N PHE A 121 -16.25 10.49 -6.71
CA PHE A 121 -17.48 11.29 -6.62
C PHE A 121 -18.67 10.68 -7.36
N SER A 122 -18.43 9.85 -8.38
CA SER A 122 -19.48 9.11 -9.11
C SER A 122 -19.83 7.75 -8.50
N ASN A 123 -19.29 7.41 -7.32
CA ASN A 123 -19.49 6.13 -6.62
C ASN A 123 -18.98 4.88 -7.35
N LYS A 124 -18.22 5.07 -8.42
CA LYS A 124 -17.68 3.97 -9.22
C LYS A 124 -16.65 3.13 -8.47
N VAL A 125 -15.93 3.75 -7.53
CA VAL A 125 -15.00 3.02 -6.64
C VAL A 125 -15.72 1.97 -5.79
N ALA A 126 -16.94 2.23 -5.30
CA ALA A 126 -17.70 1.25 -4.53
C ALA A 126 -18.05 0.04 -5.38
N SER A 127 -18.46 0.25 -6.64
CA SER A 127 -18.72 -0.84 -7.58
C SER A 127 -17.47 -1.70 -7.84
N LEU A 128 -16.27 -1.12 -7.87
CA LEU A 128 -15.03 -1.89 -7.97
C LEU A 128 -14.77 -2.72 -6.70
N MET A 129 -15.07 -2.17 -5.51
CA MET A 129 -14.97 -2.90 -4.23
C MET A 129 -15.98 -4.05 -4.17
N ASP A 130 -17.21 -3.85 -4.68
CA ASP A 130 -18.24 -4.89 -4.75
C ASP A 130 -17.81 -6.04 -5.66
N LEU A 131 -17.28 -5.72 -6.84
CA LEU A 131 -16.72 -6.71 -7.76
C LEU A 131 -15.56 -7.48 -7.13
N LEU A 132 -14.69 -6.78 -6.41
CA LEU A 132 -13.56 -7.39 -5.71
C LEU A 132 -14.03 -8.32 -4.58
N LEU A 133 -14.96 -7.88 -3.73
CA LEU A 133 -15.53 -8.71 -2.68
C LEU A 133 -16.25 -9.93 -3.25
N HIS A 134 -17.00 -9.76 -4.34
CA HIS A 134 -17.66 -10.87 -5.02
C HIS A 134 -16.64 -11.91 -5.50
N GLN A 135 -15.55 -11.48 -6.15
CA GLN A 135 -14.46 -12.39 -6.54
C GLN A 135 -13.84 -13.09 -5.34
N LEU A 136 -13.51 -12.36 -4.28
CA LEU A 136 -12.95 -12.96 -3.07
C LEU A 136 -13.92 -13.96 -2.43
N THR A 137 -15.22 -13.66 -2.38
CA THR A 137 -16.24 -14.54 -1.79
C THR A 137 -16.40 -15.85 -2.57
N LEU A 138 -16.21 -15.83 -3.89
CA LEU A 138 -16.23 -17.05 -4.69
C LEU A 138 -15.05 -17.99 -4.37
N PHE A 139 -13.86 -17.44 -4.13
CA PHE A 139 -12.63 -18.23 -4.04
C PHE A 139 -12.08 -18.42 -2.62
N VAL A 140 -12.54 -17.63 -1.65
CA VAL A 140 -12.11 -17.66 -0.25
C VAL A 140 -13.25 -18.18 0.63
N PRO A 141 -13.09 -19.34 1.27
CA PRO A 141 -14.12 -19.92 2.14
C PRO A 141 -14.41 -19.02 3.37
N ASP A 142 -15.60 -19.17 3.96
CA ASP A 142 -15.93 -18.56 5.25
C ASP A 142 -15.20 -19.28 6.40
N GLU A 143 -14.86 -18.54 7.45
CA GLU A 143 -13.94 -19.00 8.52
C GLU A 143 -14.44 -20.25 9.27
N ASP A 144 -15.75 -20.51 9.31
CA ASP A 144 -16.39 -21.60 10.06
C ASP A 144 -16.04 -23.03 9.57
N LYS A 145 -15.17 -23.20 8.57
CA LYS A 145 -14.90 -24.51 7.94
C LYS A 145 -13.45 -24.99 7.90
N SER A 146 -12.47 -24.29 8.47
CA SER A 146 -11.06 -24.73 8.41
C SER A 146 -10.41 -24.91 9.77
N ILE A 147 -10.49 -26.12 10.32
CA ILE A 147 -9.74 -26.56 11.52
C ILE A 147 -8.27 -26.86 11.17
N PHE A 148 -7.91 -26.96 9.89
CA PHE A 148 -6.55 -27.21 9.41
C PHE A 148 -6.28 -26.43 8.13
N GLY A 149 -5.57 -25.29 8.23
CA GLY A 149 -5.10 -24.50 7.09
C GLY A 149 -6.22 -23.85 6.27
N ARG A 150 -6.21 -22.51 6.17
CA ARG A 150 -7.13 -21.79 5.29
C ARG A 150 -6.76 -22.10 3.82
N SER A 151 -7.39 -23.12 3.23
CA SER A 151 -7.16 -23.47 1.83
C SER A 151 -7.99 -22.56 0.94
N VAL A 152 -7.32 -21.65 0.24
CA VAL A 152 -7.94 -20.73 -0.71
C VAL A 152 -7.83 -21.32 -2.11
N ASN A 153 -8.86 -21.13 -2.94
CA ASN A 153 -8.78 -21.56 -4.33
C ASN A 153 -7.70 -20.75 -5.05
N LYS A 154 -6.70 -21.43 -5.64
CA LYS A 154 -5.56 -20.79 -6.34
C LYS A 154 -5.98 -19.86 -7.48
N GLN A 155 -7.20 -20.02 -8.00
CA GLN A 155 -7.80 -19.12 -9.01
C GLN A 155 -7.98 -17.69 -8.48
N VAL A 156 -8.04 -17.48 -7.15
CA VAL A 156 -8.10 -16.12 -6.57
C VAL A 156 -6.91 -15.27 -7.00
N PHE A 157 -5.74 -15.90 -7.22
CA PHE A 157 -4.51 -15.25 -7.62
C PHE A 157 -4.44 -14.98 -9.12
N GLU A 158 -5.49 -15.30 -9.89
CA GLU A 158 -5.54 -14.98 -11.32
C GLU A 158 -5.69 -13.47 -11.57
N GLY A 159 -5.60 -13.10 -12.85
CA GLY A 159 -5.41 -11.71 -13.28
C GLY A 159 -6.57 -10.78 -12.96
N LEU A 160 -7.80 -11.28 -12.83
CA LEU A 160 -8.98 -10.43 -12.64
C LEU A 160 -9.01 -9.81 -11.24
N THR A 161 -8.97 -10.65 -10.20
CA THR A 161 -8.93 -10.19 -8.80
C THR A 161 -7.72 -9.29 -8.55
N THR A 162 -6.55 -9.70 -9.05
CA THR A 162 -5.31 -8.91 -8.95
C THR A 162 -5.43 -7.56 -9.65
N GLY A 163 -6.06 -7.51 -10.84
CA GLY A 163 -6.31 -6.27 -11.56
C GLY A 163 -7.30 -5.35 -10.82
N LEU A 164 -8.34 -5.90 -10.18
CA LEU A 164 -9.29 -5.13 -9.38
C LEU A 164 -8.60 -4.51 -8.16
N LEU A 165 -7.74 -5.27 -7.47
CA LEU A 165 -6.90 -4.77 -6.38
C LEU A 165 -5.99 -3.64 -6.86
N GLN A 166 -5.27 -3.85 -7.97
CA GLN A 166 -4.37 -2.84 -8.54
C GLN A 166 -5.11 -1.55 -8.91
N THR A 167 -6.24 -1.68 -9.60
CA THR A 167 -7.06 -0.53 -10.03
C THR A 167 -7.55 0.25 -8.81
N SER A 168 -8.07 -0.46 -7.81
CA SER A 168 -8.57 0.12 -6.56
C SER A 168 -7.47 0.83 -5.77
N ALA A 169 -6.33 0.17 -5.55
CA ALA A 169 -5.18 0.75 -4.87
C ALA A 169 -4.66 2.01 -5.58
N THR A 170 -4.63 1.99 -6.92
CA THR A 170 -4.23 3.12 -7.76
C THR A 170 -5.17 4.31 -7.58
N ILE A 171 -6.48 4.07 -7.68
CA ILE A 171 -7.48 5.13 -7.48
C ILE A 171 -7.29 5.74 -6.09
N LEU A 172 -7.26 4.91 -5.04
CA LEU A 172 -7.10 5.38 -3.66
C LEU A 172 -5.79 6.15 -3.44
N SER A 173 -4.70 5.76 -4.10
CA SER A 173 -3.40 6.43 -3.97
C SER A 173 -3.37 7.80 -4.65
N PHE A 174 -4.10 7.98 -5.76
CA PHE A 174 -4.09 9.20 -6.57
C PHE A 174 -5.27 10.15 -6.28
N ILE A 175 -6.25 9.77 -5.46
CA ILE A 175 -7.28 10.69 -4.95
C ILE A 175 -6.80 11.55 -3.79
N LEU A 176 -5.69 11.18 -3.12
CA LEU A 176 -5.15 12.04 -2.07
C LEU A 176 -4.77 13.40 -2.68
N PRO A 177 -5.22 14.52 -2.08
CA PRO A 177 -4.63 15.82 -2.39
C PRO A 177 -3.13 15.68 -2.18
N TYR A 178 -2.32 16.28 -3.06
CA TYR A 178 -0.86 16.25 -2.95
C TYR A 178 -0.43 16.69 -1.54
N VAL A 179 -0.19 15.71 -0.66
CA VAL A 179 0.55 15.90 0.58
C VAL A 179 2.01 15.78 0.14
N PRO A 180 2.83 16.82 0.27
CA PRO A 180 4.24 16.71 -0.08
C PRO A 180 4.81 15.47 0.62
N GLU A 181 5.40 14.57 -0.16
CA GLU A 181 6.10 13.40 0.38
C GLU A 181 7.07 13.89 1.45
N CYS A 182 6.86 13.43 2.69
CA CYS A 182 7.83 13.56 3.77
C CYS A 182 9.06 12.74 3.36
N GLY A 183 9.96 13.36 2.60
CA GLY A 183 11.05 12.67 1.90
C GLY A 183 11.89 13.56 0.98
N ARG A 184 11.37 14.70 0.51
CA ARG A 184 12.20 15.75 -0.11
C ARG A 184 12.35 16.94 0.82
N GLY A 185 13.37 16.89 1.69
CA GLY A 185 14.22 18.03 2.08
C GLY A 185 13.62 19.28 2.74
N ASP A 186 12.31 19.51 2.67
CA ASP A 186 11.64 20.69 3.17
C ASP A 186 10.83 20.29 4.41
N ALA A 187 11.11 21.01 5.51
CA ALA A 187 10.40 20.87 6.76
C ALA A 187 8.88 20.96 6.54
N PRO A 188 8.06 20.23 7.32
CA PRO A 188 6.62 20.31 7.22
C PRO A 188 6.21 21.76 7.48
N ARG A 189 5.68 22.44 6.46
CA ARG A 189 5.01 23.72 6.67
C ARG A 189 3.75 23.43 7.46
N ILE A 190 3.81 23.83 8.73
CA ILE A 190 2.71 23.91 9.67
C ILE A 190 1.56 24.64 8.97
N LEU A 191 0.50 23.92 8.61
CA LEU A 191 -0.81 24.55 8.38
C LEU A 191 -1.43 24.70 9.77
N SER A 192 -1.41 25.93 10.28
CA SER A 192 -2.08 26.30 11.51
C SER A 192 -3.58 25.96 11.42
N PRO A 193 -4.18 25.30 12.42
CA PRO A 193 -5.60 25.01 12.44
C PRO A 193 -6.36 26.20 13.06
N ASP A 194 -6.21 27.40 12.52
CA ASP A 194 -6.95 28.57 13.01
C ASP A 194 -7.63 29.28 11.85
N THR A 195 -8.80 28.77 11.48
CA THR A 195 -10.04 29.56 11.27
C THR A 195 -11.16 28.62 10.82
N LYS A 196 -12.01 28.23 11.77
CA LYS A 196 -13.35 27.70 11.50
C LYS A 196 -14.21 28.81 10.89
N THR A 197 -14.12 29.05 9.58
CA THR A 197 -15.16 29.76 8.82
C THR A 197 -14.92 29.62 7.30
N LYS A 198 -15.97 29.16 6.59
CA LYS A 198 -16.09 28.78 5.16
C LYS A 198 -15.84 27.29 4.92
N THR A 199 -16.92 26.57 4.59
CA THR A 199 -16.92 25.18 4.08
C THR A 199 -15.81 25.04 3.04
N SER A 200 -14.70 24.43 3.43
CA SER A 200 -13.56 24.27 2.53
C SER A 200 -13.95 23.29 1.42
N PRO A 201 -13.44 23.43 0.18
CA PRO A 201 -13.69 22.47 -0.90
C PRO A 201 -13.22 21.03 -0.56
N MET A 202 -12.51 20.84 0.56
CA MET A 202 -12.06 19.56 1.09
C MET A 202 -13.12 18.81 1.90
N GLU A 203 -14.17 19.47 2.41
CA GLU A 203 -15.21 18.81 3.22
C GLU A 203 -15.97 17.71 2.45
N PRO A 204 -16.48 17.94 1.23
CA PRO A 204 -17.18 16.89 0.47
C PRO A 204 -16.27 15.70 0.13
N PHE A 205 -14.98 15.96 -0.10
CA PHE A 205 -13.98 14.93 -0.33
C PHE A 205 -13.76 14.07 0.92
N ASN A 206 -13.54 14.72 2.08
CA ASN A 206 -13.30 14.03 3.34
C ASN A 206 -14.48 13.15 3.75
N THR A 207 -15.71 13.67 3.65
CA THR A 207 -16.93 12.86 3.89
C THR A 207 -16.97 11.67 2.96
N ARG A 208 -16.72 11.88 1.66
CA ARG A 208 -16.81 10.81 0.67
C ARG A 208 -15.78 9.70 0.87
N ALA A 209 -14.55 10.08 1.19
CA ALA A 209 -13.48 9.15 1.51
C ALA A 209 -13.75 8.41 2.83
N HIS A 210 -14.25 9.10 3.84
CA HIS A 210 -14.68 8.49 5.10
C HIS A 210 -15.75 7.42 4.88
N ASP A 211 -16.80 7.75 4.12
CA ASP A 211 -17.88 6.81 3.79
C ASP A 211 -17.35 5.60 3.02
N LEU A 212 -16.41 5.81 2.10
CA LEU A 212 -15.78 4.72 1.35
C LEU A 212 -14.97 3.79 2.26
N ILE A 213 -14.14 4.33 3.15
CA ILE A 213 -13.36 3.51 4.08
C ILE A 213 -14.30 2.71 4.98
N SER A 214 -15.31 3.39 5.55
CA SER A 214 -16.32 2.76 6.39
C SER A 214 -17.08 1.66 5.63
N TYR A 215 -17.40 1.89 4.35
CA TYR A 215 -18.05 0.89 3.51
C TYR A 215 -17.16 -0.36 3.32
N VAL A 216 -15.88 -0.18 2.97
CA VAL A 216 -14.93 -1.29 2.78
C VAL A 216 -14.70 -2.07 4.07
N VAL A 217 -14.65 -1.38 5.21
CA VAL A 217 -14.56 -1.99 6.55
C VAL A 217 -15.80 -2.83 6.84
N ASN A 218 -17.00 -2.31 6.60
CA ASN A 218 -18.25 -2.98 6.97
C ASN A 218 -18.70 -4.09 6.00
N MET A 219 -18.24 -4.08 4.74
CA MET A 219 -18.64 -5.08 3.76
C MET A 219 -17.90 -6.42 3.88
N GLY A 220 -16.88 -6.54 4.75
CA GLY A 220 -16.13 -7.77 4.98
C GLY A 220 -15.02 -8.07 3.93
N LEU A 221 -14.62 -7.06 3.16
CA LEU A 221 -13.58 -7.21 2.13
C LEU A 221 -12.21 -7.54 2.76
N ILE A 222 -11.85 -6.85 3.84
CA ILE A 222 -10.58 -7.02 4.53
C ILE A 222 -10.50 -8.41 5.18
N ASP A 223 -11.59 -8.94 5.73
CA ASP A 223 -11.64 -10.29 6.31
C ASP A 223 -11.35 -11.37 5.25
N LYS A 224 -11.88 -11.19 4.04
CA LYS A 224 -11.56 -12.10 2.92
C LYS A 224 -10.10 -11.99 2.48
N LEU A 225 -9.52 -10.79 2.46
CA LEU A 225 -8.09 -10.62 2.21
C LEU A 225 -7.23 -11.28 3.31
N TYR A 226 -7.65 -11.18 4.57
CA TYR A 226 -6.99 -11.85 5.69
C TYR A 226 -6.89 -13.37 5.46
N GLY A 227 -7.97 -13.99 4.99
CA GLY A 227 -7.97 -15.40 4.56
C GLY A 227 -6.92 -15.70 3.47
N CYS A 228 -6.77 -14.81 2.48
CA CYS A 228 -5.75 -14.94 1.44
C CYS A 228 -4.32 -14.85 2.00
N PHE A 229 -4.01 -13.87 2.85
CA PHE A 229 -2.67 -13.71 3.43
C PHE A 229 -2.28 -14.91 4.31
N LEU A 230 -3.20 -15.42 5.12
CA LEU A 230 -2.97 -16.60 5.95
C LEU A 230 -2.84 -17.91 5.17
N SER A 231 -3.35 -17.96 3.93
CA SER A 231 -3.19 -19.12 3.06
C SER A 231 -1.75 -19.32 2.56
N VAL A 232 -0.89 -18.29 2.70
CA VAL A 232 0.52 -18.36 2.33
C VAL A 232 1.27 -19.19 3.39
N GLN A 233 1.93 -20.25 2.95
CA GLN A 233 2.62 -21.23 3.80
C GLN A 233 4.09 -21.40 3.43
N GLY A 234 4.64 -20.59 2.53
CA GLY A 234 6.01 -20.73 2.04
C GLY A 234 6.39 -19.70 0.96
N PRO A 235 7.50 -19.93 0.24
CA PRO A 235 8.02 -19.02 -0.75
C PRO A 235 7.04 -18.83 -1.91
N VAL A 236 7.05 -17.63 -2.48
CA VAL A 236 6.23 -17.26 -3.65
C VAL A 236 7.06 -17.15 -4.94
N ASP A 237 8.33 -17.57 -4.92
CA ASP A 237 9.27 -17.40 -6.02
C ASP A 237 8.78 -18.09 -7.32
N GLU A 238 8.21 -19.28 -7.19
CA GLU A 238 7.65 -20.04 -8.31
C GLU A 238 6.21 -19.62 -8.70
N SER A 239 5.61 -18.68 -7.97
CA SER A 239 4.22 -18.24 -8.16
C SER A 239 4.14 -16.72 -8.37
N PRO A 240 4.54 -16.20 -9.56
CA PRO A 240 4.54 -14.76 -9.84
C PRO A 240 3.13 -14.14 -9.76
N LYS A 241 2.09 -14.93 -10.00
CA LYS A 241 0.70 -14.51 -9.83
C LYS A 241 0.35 -14.23 -8.37
N MET A 242 0.78 -15.11 -7.46
CA MET A 242 0.55 -14.95 -6.03
C MET A 242 1.34 -13.77 -5.46
N SER A 243 2.61 -13.60 -5.85
CA SER A 243 3.40 -12.43 -5.42
C SER A 243 2.80 -11.11 -5.91
N THR A 244 2.33 -11.06 -7.16
CA THR A 244 1.63 -9.88 -7.69
C THR A 244 0.33 -9.60 -6.93
N PHE A 245 -0.48 -10.63 -6.67
CA PHE A 245 -1.71 -10.49 -5.87
C PHE A 245 -1.42 -9.94 -4.48
N LEU A 246 -0.47 -10.52 -3.75
CA LEU A 246 -0.09 -10.10 -2.39
C LEU A 246 0.41 -8.66 -2.38
N HIS A 247 1.21 -8.28 -3.38
CA HIS A 247 1.65 -6.91 -3.57
C HIS A 247 0.47 -5.95 -3.75
N GLN A 248 -0.47 -6.25 -4.65
CA GLN A 248 -1.62 -5.37 -4.91
C GLN A 248 -2.62 -5.33 -3.74
N ALA A 249 -2.83 -6.44 -3.05
CA ALA A 249 -3.64 -6.49 -1.83
C ALA A 249 -3.04 -5.61 -0.73
N THR A 250 -1.73 -5.70 -0.52
CA THR A 250 -1.02 -4.88 0.46
C THR A 250 -1.00 -3.40 0.05
N ALA A 251 -0.89 -3.11 -1.25
CA ALA A 251 -0.96 -1.75 -1.78
C ALA A 251 -2.34 -1.11 -1.55
N LEU A 252 -3.42 -1.88 -1.63
CA LEU A 252 -4.77 -1.42 -1.29
C LEU A 252 -4.85 -1.05 0.20
N LEU A 253 -4.39 -1.94 1.09
CA LEU A 253 -4.35 -1.67 2.53
C LEU A 253 -3.51 -0.42 2.86
N HIS A 254 -2.34 -0.28 2.25
CA HIS A 254 -1.48 0.89 2.37
C HIS A 254 -2.21 2.18 1.92
N ALA A 255 -2.88 2.15 0.77
CA ALA A 255 -3.62 3.30 0.24
C ALA A 255 -4.81 3.67 1.14
N MET A 256 -5.51 2.68 1.70
CA MET A 256 -6.57 2.91 2.69
C MET A 256 -6.03 3.56 3.96
N CYS A 257 -4.87 3.12 4.47
CA CYS A 257 -4.25 3.75 5.64
C CYS A 257 -3.91 5.22 5.38
N LYS A 258 -3.29 5.51 4.23
CA LYS A 258 -2.96 6.89 3.83
C LYS A 258 -4.20 7.77 3.66
N LEU A 259 -5.24 7.23 3.02
CA LEU A 259 -6.50 7.95 2.83
C LEU A 259 -7.16 8.25 4.17
N CYS A 260 -7.24 7.27 5.06
CA CYS A 260 -7.78 7.43 6.41
C CYS A 260 -7.02 8.52 7.19
N PHE A 261 -5.69 8.51 7.12
CA PHE A 261 -4.86 9.51 7.78
C PHE A 261 -5.16 10.92 7.26
N ALA A 262 -5.25 11.07 5.93
CA ALA A 262 -5.50 12.37 5.30
C ALA A 262 -6.87 12.96 5.64
N VAL A 263 -7.92 12.13 5.73
CA VAL A 263 -9.31 12.63 5.90
C VAL A 263 -9.76 12.73 7.34
N THR A 264 -9.08 12.05 8.27
CA THR A 264 -9.36 12.18 9.70
C THR A 264 -8.75 13.43 10.34
N GLY A 265 -8.05 14.28 9.57
CA GLY A 265 -7.61 15.61 9.99
C GLY A 265 -6.76 15.59 11.27
N ARG A 266 -5.97 14.54 11.47
CA ARG A 266 -5.27 14.26 12.74
C ARG A 266 -4.18 15.31 12.99
N SER A 267 -3.93 15.56 14.28
CA SER A 267 -2.72 16.26 14.74
C SER A 267 -1.48 15.64 14.07
N PRO A 268 -0.50 16.45 13.64
CA PRO A 268 0.72 15.93 13.03
C PRO A 268 1.55 15.08 14.00
N SER A 269 1.29 15.15 15.31
CA SER A 269 2.02 14.37 16.31
C SER A 269 1.50 12.94 16.39
N ILE A 270 2.36 11.98 16.03
CA ILE A 270 2.13 10.51 16.16
C ILE A 270 1.84 10.05 17.60
N PHE A 271 2.16 10.87 18.61
CA PHE A 271 2.04 10.53 20.03
C PHE A 271 0.69 10.87 20.68
N ASP A 272 -0.21 11.53 19.93
CA ASP A 272 -1.54 11.82 20.46
C ASP A 272 -2.41 10.56 20.43
N ASN A 273 -2.64 9.93 21.58
CA ASN A 273 -3.41 8.69 21.71
C ASN A 273 -4.93 8.88 21.69
N LYS A 274 -5.45 10.12 21.67
CA LYS A 274 -6.90 10.40 21.66
C LYS A 274 -7.49 10.41 20.25
N ARG A 275 -7.04 9.49 19.40
CA ARG A 275 -7.44 9.43 17.99
C ARG A 275 -8.73 8.63 17.85
N ALA A 276 -9.87 9.32 17.74
CA ALA A 276 -11.09 8.67 17.28
C ALA A 276 -10.91 8.27 15.80
N ASP A 277 -11.04 6.99 15.49
CA ASP A 277 -11.19 6.50 14.13
C ASP A 277 -12.66 6.22 13.84
N PRO A 278 -13.40 7.17 13.25
CA PRO A 278 -14.81 6.99 12.94
C PRO A 278 -15.05 5.99 11.79
N THR A 279 -14.01 5.59 11.06
CA THR A 279 -14.12 4.62 9.96
C THR A 279 -14.09 3.16 10.41
N GLY A 280 -13.59 2.89 11.63
CA GLY A 280 -13.37 1.54 12.15
C GLY A 280 -12.18 0.80 11.53
N LEU A 281 -11.43 1.40 10.61
CA LEU A 281 -10.30 0.78 9.94
C LEU A 281 -9.21 0.33 10.92
N THR A 282 -8.83 1.19 11.87
CA THR A 282 -7.79 0.90 12.84
C THR A 282 -8.16 -0.30 13.71
N ALA A 283 -9.39 -0.36 14.19
CA ALA A 283 -9.88 -1.46 15.01
C ALA A 283 -9.88 -2.79 14.23
N LEU A 284 -10.32 -2.77 12.96
CA LEU A 284 -10.33 -3.95 12.10
C LEU A 284 -8.91 -4.45 11.77
N LEU A 285 -7.98 -3.54 11.45
CA LEU A 285 -6.58 -3.90 11.22
C LEU A 285 -5.92 -4.48 12.48
N GLN A 286 -6.29 -3.97 13.66
CA GLN A 286 -5.82 -4.50 14.93
C GLN A 286 -6.40 -5.90 15.22
N SER A 287 -7.69 -6.13 15.00
CA SER A 287 -8.33 -7.41 15.28
C SER A 287 -7.95 -8.53 14.31
N THR A 288 -7.37 -8.20 13.15
CA THR A 288 -6.94 -9.14 12.11
C THR A 288 -5.43 -9.34 12.05
N ASP A 289 -4.69 -8.94 13.10
CA ASP A 289 -3.23 -8.99 13.15
C ASP A 289 -2.58 -8.36 11.90
N LEU A 290 -3.04 -7.16 11.53
CA LEU A 290 -2.62 -6.43 10.33
C LEU A 290 -2.89 -7.23 9.05
N VAL A 291 -4.07 -7.84 8.98
CA VAL A 291 -4.56 -8.63 7.84
C VAL A 291 -3.61 -9.78 7.49
N GLY A 292 -2.83 -10.27 8.45
CA GLY A 292 -1.87 -11.36 8.24
C GLY A 292 -0.65 -10.98 7.39
N VAL A 293 -0.40 -9.69 7.12
CA VAL A 293 0.76 -9.25 6.33
C VAL A 293 2.07 -9.69 6.97
N VAL A 294 2.20 -9.60 8.29
CA VAL A 294 3.41 -10.03 9.03
C VAL A 294 3.62 -11.54 8.88
N HIS A 295 2.55 -12.33 8.99
CA HIS A 295 2.58 -13.78 8.74
C HIS A 295 3.09 -14.08 7.33
N THR A 296 2.52 -13.44 6.31
CA THR A 296 2.96 -13.63 4.92
C THR A 296 4.43 -13.26 4.72
N LEU A 297 4.88 -12.12 5.26
CA LEU A 297 6.29 -11.71 5.18
C LEU A 297 7.22 -12.73 5.85
N TYR A 298 6.82 -13.26 7.00
CA TYR A 298 7.56 -14.32 7.68
C TYR A 298 7.68 -15.57 6.80
N CYS A 299 6.56 -16.05 6.25
CA CYS A 299 6.52 -17.23 5.39
C CYS A 299 7.36 -17.06 4.12
N ILE A 300 7.32 -15.91 3.44
CA ILE A 300 8.02 -15.74 2.16
C ILE A 300 9.52 -15.44 2.34
N LEU A 301 9.93 -14.77 3.44
CA LEU A 301 11.33 -14.39 3.64
C LEU A 301 12.17 -15.45 4.37
N LEU A 302 11.52 -16.28 5.20
CA LEU A 302 12.20 -17.18 6.14
C LEU A 302 11.87 -18.66 5.90
N HIS A 303 11.38 -19.00 4.71
CA HIS A 303 11.05 -20.37 4.30
C HIS A 303 12.26 -21.30 4.18
N SER A 304 13.46 -20.74 3.98
CA SER A 304 14.70 -21.49 3.95
C SER A 304 15.24 -21.59 5.37
N SER A 305 15.19 -22.77 5.97
CA SER A 305 15.58 -23.08 7.36
C SER A 305 17.02 -22.76 7.76
N SER A 306 17.79 -22.03 6.96
CA SER A 306 19.10 -21.49 7.29
C SER A 306 19.01 -19.98 7.50
N LEU A 307 18.57 -19.57 8.70
CA LEU A 307 19.07 -18.33 9.27
C LEU A 307 20.60 -18.41 9.21
N PRO A 308 21.30 -17.41 8.64
CA PRO A 308 22.71 -17.52 8.28
C PRO A 308 23.54 -18.01 9.46
N GLU A 309 24.18 -19.16 9.27
CA GLU A 309 25.24 -19.62 10.13
C GLU A 309 26.47 -18.79 9.77
N PRO A 310 27.13 -18.10 10.72
CA PRO A 310 28.28 -17.23 10.42
C PRO A 310 29.48 -17.97 9.80
N ALA A 311 29.43 -19.31 9.70
CA ALA A 311 30.48 -20.17 9.16
C ALA A 311 30.17 -20.78 7.77
N ALA A 312 28.94 -20.68 7.24
CA ALA A 312 28.58 -21.28 5.95
C ALA A 312 28.76 -20.26 4.81
N GLN A 313 29.88 -20.37 4.10
CA GLN A 313 30.21 -19.60 2.88
C GLN A 313 29.41 -20.07 1.65
N SER A 314 28.14 -20.46 1.79
CA SER A 314 27.29 -20.65 0.61
C SER A 314 26.70 -19.30 0.20
N PRO A 315 26.81 -18.89 -1.08
CA PRO A 315 26.09 -17.72 -1.56
C PRO A 315 24.59 -18.03 -1.44
N GLN A 316 23.90 -17.42 -0.47
CA GLN A 316 22.45 -17.46 -0.42
C GLN A 316 21.91 -16.81 -1.69
N GLU A 317 20.99 -17.49 -2.36
CA GLU A 317 20.34 -16.92 -3.54
C GLU A 317 19.58 -15.65 -3.13
N PRO A 318 19.71 -14.56 -3.90
CA PRO A 318 19.01 -13.32 -3.61
C PRO A 318 17.49 -13.55 -3.72
N TYR A 319 16.72 -12.88 -2.85
CA TYR A 319 15.27 -12.90 -2.92
C TYR A 319 14.76 -12.55 -4.32
N ALA A 320 13.76 -13.29 -4.81
CA ALA A 320 13.16 -12.98 -6.10
C ALA A 320 12.53 -11.57 -6.09
N PRO A 321 12.50 -10.87 -7.24
CA PRO A 321 11.94 -9.52 -7.33
C PRO A 321 10.51 -9.39 -6.79
N GLY A 322 9.68 -10.42 -6.99
CA GLY A 322 8.31 -10.47 -6.46
C GLY A 322 8.26 -10.49 -4.92
N VAL A 323 9.17 -11.22 -4.27
CA VAL A 323 9.27 -11.26 -2.80
C VAL A 323 9.66 -9.88 -2.26
N ILE A 324 10.63 -9.23 -2.91
CA ILE A 324 11.08 -7.87 -2.52
C ILE A 324 9.96 -6.84 -2.70
N GLN A 325 9.17 -6.92 -3.77
CA GLN A 325 8.02 -6.02 -3.96
C GLN A 325 6.95 -6.20 -2.88
N VAL A 326 6.65 -7.45 -2.49
CA VAL A 326 5.73 -7.74 -1.38
C VAL A 326 6.31 -7.21 -0.06
N ALA A 327 7.60 -7.44 0.22
CA ALA A 327 8.26 -6.95 1.43
C ALA A 327 8.25 -5.41 1.53
N LEU A 328 8.61 -4.72 0.45
CA LEU A 328 8.61 -3.26 0.39
C LEU A 328 7.21 -2.70 0.64
N THR A 329 6.20 -3.26 0.00
CA THR A 329 4.81 -2.78 0.13
C THR A 329 4.23 -3.13 1.50
N GLY A 330 4.60 -4.29 2.05
CA GLY A 330 4.29 -4.70 3.42
C GLY A 330 4.79 -3.70 4.44
N LEU A 331 6.08 -3.32 4.36
CA LEU A 331 6.64 -2.33 5.27
C LEU A 331 6.02 -0.93 5.10
N ARG A 332 5.71 -0.52 3.86
CA ARG A 332 4.96 0.73 3.61
C ARG A 332 3.59 0.74 4.26
N PHE A 333 2.87 -0.39 4.19
CA PHE A 333 1.60 -0.57 4.87
C PHE A 333 1.78 -0.48 6.40
N LEU A 334 2.73 -1.22 6.97
CA LEU A 334 3.06 -1.20 8.40
C LEU A 334 3.38 0.22 8.90
N ASN A 335 4.25 0.95 8.19
CA ASN A 335 4.61 2.33 8.50
C ASN A 335 3.42 3.28 8.41
N SER A 336 2.51 3.06 7.45
CA SER A 336 1.29 3.87 7.33
C SER A 336 0.29 3.56 8.43
N PHE A 337 0.24 2.32 8.93
CA PHE A 337 -0.56 1.97 10.08
C PHE A 337 0.00 2.58 11.37
N ALA A 338 1.33 2.61 11.56
CA ALA A 338 1.95 3.30 12.68
C ALA A 338 1.63 4.81 12.70
N LEU A 339 1.54 5.44 11.52
CA LEU A 339 1.10 6.84 11.40
C LEU A 339 -0.37 7.03 11.78
N LEU A 340 -1.23 6.05 11.49
CA LEU A 340 -2.62 6.07 11.92
C LEU A 340 -2.72 5.88 13.44
N ASP A 341 -2.20 4.78 13.95
CA ASP A 341 -2.28 4.44 15.37
C ASP A 341 -1.01 3.72 15.81
N LEU A 342 -0.11 4.51 16.40
CA LEU A 342 1.17 4.04 16.90
C LEU A 342 0.99 3.00 18.01
N SER A 343 0.02 3.22 18.91
CA SER A 343 -0.22 2.32 20.04
C SER A 343 -0.73 0.97 19.55
N ALA A 344 -1.70 0.95 18.64
CA ALA A 344 -2.21 -0.28 18.05
C ALA A 344 -1.11 -1.01 17.24
N PHE A 345 -0.33 -0.27 16.45
CA PHE A 345 0.82 -0.83 15.71
C PHE A 345 1.82 -1.52 16.63
N GLN A 346 2.26 -0.83 17.70
CA GLN A 346 3.21 -1.36 18.67
C GLN A 346 2.64 -2.55 19.44
N THR A 347 1.35 -2.51 19.79
CA THR A 347 0.67 -3.60 20.51
C THR A 347 0.60 -4.86 19.65
N VAL A 348 0.19 -4.75 18.39
CA VAL A 348 0.04 -5.92 17.51
C VAL A 348 1.40 -6.54 17.18
N LEU A 349 2.39 -5.72 16.77
CA LEU A 349 3.72 -6.25 16.47
C LEU A 349 4.48 -6.70 17.73
N GLY A 350 4.15 -6.15 18.90
CA GLY A 350 4.75 -6.52 20.19
C GLY A 350 4.15 -7.77 20.81
N ALA A 351 3.02 -8.26 20.28
CA ALA A 351 2.34 -9.45 20.79
C ALA A 351 3.22 -10.71 20.75
N GLU A 352 2.90 -11.67 21.60
CA GLU A 352 3.60 -12.96 21.65
C GLU A 352 3.53 -13.67 20.29
N GLY A 353 4.64 -14.25 19.83
CA GLY A 353 4.77 -14.87 18.51
C GLY A 353 5.02 -13.86 17.38
N LEU A 354 4.19 -12.82 17.23
CA LEU A 354 4.36 -11.81 16.18
C LEU A 354 5.63 -10.97 16.36
N SER A 355 5.99 -10.64 17.59
CA SER A 355 7.24 -9.90 17.90
C SER A 355 8.50 -10.65 17.46
N LEU A 356 8.51 -11.98 17.60
CA LEU A 356 9.61 -12.83 17.12
C LEU A 356 9.63 -12.85 15.59
N ALA A 357 8.47 -13.05 14.95
CA ALA A 357 8.35 -13.04 13.50
C ALA A 357 8.83 -11.70 12.91
N PHE A 358 8.36 -10.58 13.48
CA PHE A 358 8.79 -9.22 13.11
C PHE A 358 10.29 -9.04 13.24
N ARG A 359 10.89 -9.43 14.37
CA ARG A 359 12.35 -9.38 14.58
C ARG A 359 13.10 -10.17 13.51
N HIS A 360 12.64 -11.38 13.17
CA HIS A 360 13.27 -12.20 12.14
C HIS A 360 13.15 -11.59 10.74
N ILE A 361 11.97 -11.04 10.38
CA ILE A 361 11.74 -10.32 9.12
C ILE A 361 12.72 -9.15 9.01
N VAL A 362 12.75 -8.26 10.00
CA VAL A 362 13.64 -7.09 10.00
C VAL A 362 15.11 -7.52 9.90
N SER A 363 15.51 -8.53 10.66
CA SER A 363 16.89 -9.03 10.65
C SER A 363 17.30 -9.61 9.27
N SER A 364 16.39 -10.32 8.59
CA SER A 364 16.59 -10.84 7.24
C SER A 364 16.68 -9.71 6.21
N LEU A 365 15.78 -8.73 6.26
CA LEU A 365 15.77 -7.62 5.31
C LEU A 365 16.98 -6.69 5.49
N LEU A 366 17.41 -6.42 6.72
CA LEU A 366 18.64 -5.66 6.98
C LEU A 366 19.87 -6.38 6.41
N TRP A 367 19.93 -7.71 6.54
CA TRP A 367 21.00 -8.50 5.94
C TRP A 367 20.95 -8.42 4.41
N TYR A 368 19.78 -8.58 3.80
CA TYR A 368 19.61 -8.48 2.35
C TYR A 368 20.06 -7.10 1.83
N CYS A 369 19.57 -6.02 2.46
CA CYS A 369 19.92 -4.66 2.09
C CYS A 369 21.42 -4.33 2.29
N SER A 370 22.11 -5.04 3.17
CA SER A 370 23.57 -4.88 3.35
C SER A 370 24.38 -5.48 2.20
N GLN A 371 23.84 -6.52 1.55
CA GLN A 371 24.49 -7.18 0.41
C GLN A 371 24.08 -6.58 -0.93
N LEU A 372 22.78 -6.31 -1.08
CA LEU A 372 22.16 -5.80 -2.29
C LEU A 372 21.56 -4.45 -1.96
N SER A 373 22.17 -3.39 -2.50
CA SER A 373 21.76 -2.01 -2.22
C SER A 373 20.34 -1.74 -2.76
N SER A 374 19.35 -1.84 -1.88
CA SER A 374 17.98 -1.36 -2.09
C SER A 374 17.68 -0.28 -1.06
N GLU A 375 17.87 0.98 -1.44
CA GLU A 375 17.70 2.13 -0.55
C GLU A 375 16.25 2.27 -0.07
N GLU A 376 15.27 2.13 -0.97
CA GLU A 376 13.86 2.24 -0.62
C GLU A 376 13.44 1.21 0.42
N LEU A 377 13.83 -0.05 0.24
CA LEU A 377 13.51 -1.12 1.19
C LEU A 377 14.17 -0.88 2.54
N LEU A 378 15.46 -0.51 2.54
CA LEU A 378 16.21 -0.26 3.77
C LEU A 378 15.62 0.91 4.56
N GLN A 379 15.20 1.99 3.89
CA GLN A 379 14.54 3.12 4.53
C GLN A 379 13.23 2.69 5.23
N GLU A 380 12.38 1.93 4.55
CA GLU A 380 11.12 1.45 5.13
C GLU A 380 11.35 0.53 6.33
N VAL A 381 12.38 -0.34 6.28
CA VAL A 381 12.78 -1.19 7.41
C VAL A 381 13.21 -0.34 8.60
N ILE A 382 14.09 0.65 8.39
CA ILE A 382 14.60 1.51 9.45
C ILE A 382 13.45 2.26 10.14
N ILE A 383 12.57 2.89 9.34
CA ILE A 383 11.40 3.63 9.85
C ILE A 383 10.48 2.72 10.66
N CYS A 384 10.24 1.50 10.18
CA CYS A 384 9.38 0.52 10.86
C CYS A 384 9.94 0.13 12.23
N VAL A 385 11.26 -0.03 12.35
CA VAL A 385 11.93 -0.27 13.64
C VAL A 385 11.82 0.96 14.57
N GLY A 386 11.95 2.16 14.02
CA GLY A 386 11.74 3.41 14.76
C GLY A 386 10.35 3.47 15.38
N TYR A 387 9.29 3.28 14.59
CA TYR A 387 7.92 3.23 15.10
C TYR A 387 7.70 2.10 16.10
N PHE A 388 8.31 0.94 15.88
CA PHE A 388 8.13 -0.20 16.78
C PHE A 388 8.69 0.06 18.18
N THR A 389 9.78 0.83 18.28
CA THR A 389 10.56 1.01 19.51
C THR A 389 10.32 2.33 20.23
N VAL A 390 9.84 3.37 19.55
CA VAL A 390 9.70 4.72 20.12
C VAL A 390 8.80 4.71 21.36
N ASN A 391 9.35 5.17 22.49
CA ASN A 391 8.68 5.21 23.80
C ASN A 391 8.05 3.88 24.26
N HIS A 392 8.60 2.74 23.82
CA HIS A 392 8.04 1.42 24.15
C HIS A 392 9.13 0.45 24.67
N PRO A 393 9.36 0.40 26.00
CA PRO A 393 10.45 -0.38 26.60
C PRO A 393 10.45 -1.88 26.23
N ASP A 394 9.28 -2.53 26.19
CA ASP A 394 9.23 -3.97 25.88
C ASP A 394 9.66 -4.26 24.44
N ASN A 395 9.15 -3.48 23.47
CA ASN A 395 9.55 -3.57 22.07
C ASN A 395 11.03 -3.20 21.83
N GLN A 396 11.59 -2.28 22.62
CA GLN A 396 13.03 -1.99 22.60
C GLN A 396 13.87 -3.21 23.02
N VAL A 397 13.38 -4.04 23.95
CA VAL A 397 14.06 -5.28 24.35
C VAL A 397 14.07 -6.31 23.22
N ILE A 398 13.00 -6.36 22.41
CA ILE A 398 12.92 -7.27 21.26
C ILE A 398 14.07 -7.00 20.27
N VAL A 399 14.36 -5.74 19.91
CA VAL A 399 15.36 -5.43 18.88
C VAL A 399 16.82 -5.66 19.30
N GLN A 400 17.12 -5.68 20.61
CA GLN A 400 18.46 -6.05 21.12
C GLN A 400 18.65 -7.57 21.28
N SER A 401 17.56 -8.34 21.27
CA SER A 401 17.58 -9.77 21.59
C SER A 401 17.80 -10.67 20.37
N GLY A 402 18.12 -11.94 20.64
CA GLY A 402 18.25 -12.99 19.64
C GLY A 402 19.66 -13.18 19.08
N ARG A 403 19.74 -13.78 17.88
CA ARG A 403 21.03 -14.09 17.24
C ARG A 403 21.81 -12.81 16.93
N GLN A 404 23.11 -12.85 17.21
CA GLN A 404 24.03 -11.75 16.97
C GLN A 404 24.52 -11.77 15.50
N PRO A 405 24.72 -10.60 14.85
CA PRO A 405 24.37 -9.27 15.35
C PRO A 405 22.84 -9.08 15.44
N SER A 406 22.39 -8.50 16.56
CA SER A 406 20.99 -8.16 16.81
C SER A 406 20.48 -7.11 15.81
N VAL A 407 19.17 -6.85 15.77
CA VAL A 407 18.59 -5.81 14.90
C VAL A 407 19.20 -4.45 15.22
N LEU A 408 19.35 -4.11 16.51
CA LEU A 408 19.98 -2.86 16.93
C LEU A 408 21.44 -2.76 16.45
N GLN A 409 22.23 -3.83 16.57
CA GLN A 409 23.62 -3.82 16.10
C GLN A 409 23.70 -3.71 14.57
N LYS A 410 22.85 -4.45 13.84
CA LYS A 410 22.78 -4.35 12.37
C LYS A 410 22.48 -2.92 11.90
N LEU A 411 21.64 -2.18 12.61
CA LEU A 411 21.39 -0.76 12.33
C LEU A 411 22.62 0.12 12.59
N CYS A 412 23.40 -0.18 13.64
CA CYS A 412 24.64 0.53 13.92
C CYS A 412 25.76 0.21 12.91
N GLN A 413 25.68 -0.94 12.26
CA GLN A 413 26.67 -1.44 11.29
C GLN A 413 26.32 -1.11 9.83
N LEU A 414 25.30 -0.27 9.58
CA LEU A 414 24.95 0.15 8.23
C LEU A 414 26.10 0.91 7.53
N PRO A 415 26.11 0.98 6.19
CA PRO A 415 27.17 1.68 5.46
C PRO A 415 27.33 3.14 5.90
N PHE A 416 28.56 3.66 5.90
CA PHE A 416 28.93 5.00 6.40
C PHE A 416 28.06 6.16 5.88
N GLN A 417 27.49 6.03 4.68
CA GLN A 417 26.54 7.01 4.13
C GLN A 417 25.33 7.27 5.04
N TYR A 418 24.87 6.28 5.81
CA TYR A 418 23.77 6.43 6.78
C TYR A 418 24.16 7.24 8.03
N PHE A 419 25.47 7.49 8.23
CA PHE A 419 26.02 8.26 9.34
C PHE A 419 26.58 9.62 8.92
N SER A 420 26.64 9.90 7.62
CA SER A 420 27.27 11.11 7.06
C SER A 420 26.37 11.90 6.12
N HIS A 421 25.47 11.23 5.38
CA HIS A 421 24.63 11.89 4.39
C HIS A 421 23.38 12.50 5.05
N PRO A 422 23.12 13.82 4.92
CA PRO A 422 22.04 14.50 5.67
C PRO A 422 20.64 13.90 5.47
N ARG A 423 20.37 13.32 4.29
CA ARG A 423 19.08 12.66 4.00
C ARG A 423 18.94 11.34 4.75
N LEU A 424 19.99 10.51 4.75
CA LEU A 424 19.97 9.18 5.36
C LEU A 424 20.09 9.24 6.89
N ILE A 425 20.81 10.23 7.42
CA ILE A 425 20.88 10.52 8.86
C ILE A 425 19.46 10.79 9.41
N LYS A 426 18.65 11.59 8.69
CA LYS A 426 17.26 11.89 9.08
C LYS A 426 16.33 10.66 9.08
N VAL A 427 16.77 9.53 8.51
CA VAL A 427 16.04 8.26 8.54
C VAL A 427 16.58 7.36 9.67
N LEU A 428 17.91 7.18 9.74
CA LEU A 428 18.54 6.28 10.70
C LEU A 428 18.52 6.79 12.14
N PHE A 429 18.91 8.04 12.37
CA PHE A 429 19.18 8.54 13.73
C PHE A 429 17.91 8.58 14.59
N PRO A 430 16.74 9.03 14.10
CA PRO A 430 15.50 8.95 14.87
C PRO A 430 15.17 7.52 15.32
N SER A 431 15.46 6.52 14.49
CA SER A 431 15.20 5.11 14.79
C SER A 431 16.18 4.57 15.84
N LEU A 432 17.47 4.92 15.75
CA LEU A 432 18.47 4.57 16.78
C LEU A 432 18.16 5.22 18.13
N ILE A 433 17.77 6.51 18.11
CA ILE A 433 17.33 7.24 19.30
C ILE A 433 16.12 6.55 19.91
N SER A 434 15.10 6.23 19.11
CA SER A 434 13.88 5.53 19.55
C SER A 434 14.19 4.18 20.18
N ALA A 435 15.11 3.41 19.59
CA ALA A 435 15.53 2.13 20.14
C ALA A 435 16.28 2.25 21.47
N CYS A 436 17.00 3.34 21.71
CA CYS A 436 17.84 3.51 22.91
C CYS A 436 17.26 4.42 23.99
N TYR A 437 16.19 5.15 23.69
CA TYR A 437 15.61 6.15 24.60
C TYR A 437 15.11 5.51 25.89
N ASN A 438 15.60 6.00 27.03
CA ASN A 438 15.33 5.46 28.37
C ASN A 438 15.63 3.95 28.53
N ASN A 439 16.53 3.39 27.72
CA ASN A 439 16.94 1.99 27.79
C ASN A 439 18.47 1.86 27.99
N PRO A 440 18.94 1.63 29.23
CA PRO A 440 20.36 1.55 29.53
C PRO A 440 21.09 0.42 28.80
N GLN A 441 20.45 -0.72 28.57
CA GLN A 441 21.06 -1.87 27.89
C GLN A 441 21.28 -1.58 26.41
N ASN A 442 20.24 -1.08 25.72
CA ASN A 442 20.35 -0.68 24.31
C ASN A 442 21.39 0.42 24.13
N LYS A 443 21.50 1.36 25.08
CA LYS A 443 22.54 2.39 25.07
C LYS A 443 23.95 1.81 25.17
N VAL A 444 24.19 0.79 25.98
CA VAL A 444 25.49 0.11 26.07
C VAL A 444 25.84 -0.56 24.74
N ILE A 445 24.88 -1.25 24.11
CA ILE A 445 25.07 -1.87 22.79
C ILE A 445 25.43 -0.80 21.74
N LEU A 446 24.66 0.29 21.69
CA LEU A 446 24.92 1.41 20.79
C LEU A 446 26.35 1.97 20.97
N GLN A 447 26.81 2.14 22.21
CA GLN A 447 28.14 2.65 22.54
C GLN A 447 29.29 1.72 22.12
N GLN A 448 29.03 0.41 22.05
CA GLN A 448 29.99 -0.57 21.57
C GLN A 448 30.15 -0.53 20.05
N GLU A 449 29.08 -0.17 19.33
CA GLU A 449 29.07 -0.17 17.86
C GLU A 449 29.38 1.22 17.26
N MET A 450 29.00 2.32 17.91
CA MET A 450 29.17 3.69 17.40
C MET A 450 29.25 4.78 18.47
N SER A 451 29.76 5.96 18.09
CA SER A 451 29.83 7.13 19.00
C SER A 451 28.45 7.78 19.23
N CYS A 452 28.03 7.84 20.50
CA CYS A 452 26.81 8.55 20.91
C CYS A 452 26.83 10.06 20.64
N VAL A 453 28.03 10.64 20.42
CA VAL A 453 28.16 12.08 20.10
C VAL A 453 27.40 12.42 18.83
N LEU A 454 27.37 11.53 17.84
CA LEU A 454 26.65 11.74 16.58
C LEU A 454 25.15 11.95 16.81
N LEU A 455 24.55 11.14 17.69
CA LEU A 455 23.12 11.26 18.02
C LEU A 455 22.85 12.50 18.88
N ALA A 456 23.74 12.82 19.82
CA ALA A 456 23.61 14.00 20.67
C ALA A 456 23.65 15.30 19.83
N THR A 457 24.60 15.42 18.90
CA THR A 457 24.69 16.55 17.97
C THR A 457 23.45 16.65 17.11
N PHE A 458 22.95 15.54 16.57
CA PHE A 458 21.73 15.53 15.78
C PHE A 458 20.51 16.03 16.57
N ILE A 459 20.34 15.60 17.83
CA ILE A 459 19.24 16.08 18.70
C ILE A 459 19.37 17.60 18.93
N GLN A 460 20.59 18.10 19.17
CA GLN A 460 20.84 19.52 19.38
C GLN A 460 20.57 20.36 18.11
N ASP A 461 20.93 19.85 16.94
CA ASP A 461 20.65 20.47 15.64
C ASP A 461 19.14 20.52 15.35
N CYS A 462 18.40 19.45 15.69
CA CYS A 462 16.94 19.44 15.58
C CYS A 462 16.29 20.47 16.53
N ALA A 463 16.69 20.49 17.80
CA ALA A 463 16.15 21.41 18.80
C ALA A 463 16.45 22.89 18.46
N SER A 464 17.63 23.20 17.90
CA SER A 464 17.96 24.55 17.45
C SER A 464 17.16 24.97 16.21
N SER A 465 16.86 24.03 15.29
CA SER A 465 16.01 24.29 14.13
C SER A 465 14.54 24.55 14.48
N GLU A 466 14.03 24.01 15.58
CA GLU A 466 12.66 24.27 16.06
C GLU A 466 12.52 25.66 16.70
N ASN A 467 13.59 26.16 17.32
CA ASN A 467 13.60 27.46 18.01
C ASN A 467 13.82 28.68 17.08
N HIS A 468 14.21 28.48 15.81
CA HIS A 468 14.40 29.55 14.81
C HIS A 468 13.82 29.18 13.43
N PRO A 469 12.49 29.24 13.23
CA PRO A 469 11.88 28.97 11.92
C PRO A 469 12.21 30.05 10.85
N ASP A 470 12.52 31.29 11.25
CA ASP A 470 12.57 32.46 10.35
C ASP A 470 13.90 32.75 9.64
N ASN A 471 15.00 32.07 9.97
CA ASN A 471 16.31 32.39 9.38
C ASN A 471 16.64 31.66 8.06
N ARG A 472 15.83 30.70 7.62
CA ARG A 472 16.09 29.96 6.37
C ARG A 472 15.67 30.71 5.10
N THR A 473 14.83 31.73 5.20
CA THR A 473 14.34 32.51 4.04
C THR A 473 15.28 33.63 3.60
N GLN A 474 16.33 33.98 4.36
CA GLN A 474 17.25 35.08 4.03
C GLN A 474 18.60 34.65 3.44
N GLN A 475 18.94 33.35 3.41
CA GLN A 475 20.23 32.87 2.85
C GLN A 475 20.12 32.18 1.49
N ALA A 476 18.91 31.99 0.93
CA ALA A 476 18.73 31.55 -0.46
C ALA A 476 18.65 32.73 -1.46
N GLY A 477 18.97 33.94 -1.01
CA GLY A 477 18.93 35.19 -1.79
C GLY A 477 20.25 35.94 -1.77
N ARG A 478 21.39 35.24 -1.84
CA ARG A 478 22.69 35.80 -2.25
C ARG A 478 23.47 34.83 -3.10
#